data_AF-A0AAJ2NSL8-F1
#
_entry.id   AF-A0AAJ2NSL8-F1
#
_cell.length_a   1.000
_cell.length_b   1.000
_cell.length_c   1.000
_cell.angle_alpha   90.00
_cell.angle_beta   90.00
_cell.angle_gamma   90.00
#
_symmetry.space_group_name_H-M   'P 1'
#
loop_
_entity.id
_entity.type
_entity.pdbx_description
1 polymer ?
#
loop_
_entity_poly.entity_id
_entity_poly.type
_entity_poly.pdbx_seq_one_letter_code
_entity_poly.pdbx_strand_id
1 'polypeptide(L)'
;SVFQEGNPVPLLVSAVKLHLSKSPYVQVTKSEKRIRFLSISTTTNHDEIVKKCMRTMGWDFKEQMGAGLIFTKNGEDAVVEVRPYSRKYFIWEIQKPFFDNT
;
A
#
# COMPACT_ATOMS: atom_id res chain seq x y z
N SER A 1 1.13 -0.37 -20.67
CA SER A 1 1.23 -1.15 -19.41
C SER A 1 2.66 -1.38 -18.91
N VAL A 2 3.64 -0.49 -19.14
CA VAL A 2 4.94 -0.50 -18.40
C VAL A 2 5.34 0.90 -17.93
N PHE A 3 4.70 1.95 -18.45
CA PHE A 3 5.02 3.35 -18.17
C PHE A 3 3.76 4.16 -17.82
N GLN A 4 2.92 3.66 -16.91
CA GLN A 4 1.90 4.50 -16.25
C GLN A 4 2.37 5.09 -14.91
N GLU A 5 3.60 4.79 -14.50
CA GLU A 5 4.25 5.41 -13.35
C GLU A 5 5.38 6.30 -13.86
N GLY A 6 5.28 7.62 -13.68
CA GLY A 6 6.16 8.63 -14.26
C GLY A 6 7.67 8.36 -14.05
N ASN A 7 8.27 8.90 -12.99
CA ASN A 7 9.70 8.68 -12.70
C ASN A 7 9.90 7.30 -12.02
N PRO A 8 10.68 6.37 -12.62
CA PRO A 8 10.88 5.02 -12.06
C PRO A 8 11.90 4.96 -10.92
N VAL A 9 12.72 6.00 -10.73
CA VAL A 9 13.81 6.02 -9.75
C VAL A 9 13.35 5.69 -8.32
N PRO A 10 12.24 6.24 -7.79
CA PRO A 10 11.78 5.92 -6.44
C PRO A 10 11.48 4.43 -6.24
N LEU A 11 10.96 3.74 -7.26
CA LEU A 11 10.65 2.32 -7.18
C LEU A 11 11.91 1.47 -7.25
N LEU A 12 12.88 1.81 -8.09
CA LEU A 12 14.17 1.12 -8.15
C LEU A 12 14.92 1.22 -6.82
N VAL A 13 15.01 2.43 -6.26
CA VAL A 13 15.62 2.65 -4.94
C VAL A 13 14.88 1.86 -3.85
N SER A 14 13.54 1.83 -3.90
CA SER A 14 12.72 1.06 -2.97
C SER A 14 12.95 -0.45 -3.11
N ALA A 15 13.08 -0.97 -4.33
CA ALA A 15 13.34 -2.39 -4.56
C ALA A 15 14.70 -2.82 -3.98
N VAL A 16 15.75 -1.99 -4.16
CA VAL A 16 17.06 -2.23 -3.54
C VAL A 16 16.96 -2.21 -2.01
N LYS A 17 16.29 -1.21 -1.44
CA LYS A 17 16.06 -1.13 0.01
C LYS A 17 15.32 -2.35 0.53
N LEU A 18 14.25 -2.76 -0.14
CA LEU A 18 13.43 -3.89 0.24
C LEU A 18 14.24 -5.19 0.21
N HIS A 19 15.03 -5.41 -0.85
CA HIS A 19 15.88 -6.58 -1.02
C HIS A 19 16.96 -6.71 0.07
N LEU A 20 17.52 -5.59 0.51
CA LEU A 20 18.52 -5.55 1.59
C LEU A 20 17.90 -5.56 2.99
N SER A 21 16.58 -5.39 3.10
CA SER A 21 15.86 -5.38 4.37
C SER A 21 15.29 -6.75 4.71
N LYS A 22 14.98 -6.96 6.00
CA LYS A 22 14.14 -8.08 6.47
C LYS A 22 12.64 -7.73 6.51
N SER A 23 12.27 -6.57 5.96
CA SER A 23 10.90 -6.07 5.98
C SER A 23 10.09 -6.68 4.84
N PRO A 24 8.81 -7.02 5.05
CA PRO A 24 7.93 -7.46 3.96
C PRO A 24 7.56 -6.33 2.98
N TYR A 25 7.76 -5.06 3.38
CA TYR A 25 7.43 -3.89 2.57
C TYR A 25 8.34 -2.68 2.87
N VAL A 26 8.34 -1.71 1.96
CA VAL A 26 9.01 -0.40 2.13
C VAL A 26 8.11 0.72 1.61
N GLN A 27 8.15 1.88 2.25
CA GLN A 27 7.47 3.08 1.75
C GLN A 27 8.23 3.63 0.54
N VAL A 28 7.51 3.88 -0.55
CA VAL A 28 8.03 4.46 -1.80
C VAL A 28 7.88 5.97 -1.79
N THR A 29 6.66 6.46 -1.52
CA THR A 29 6.34 7.88 -1.44
C THR A 29 5.29 8.13 -0.37
N LYS A 30 5.28 9.36 0.16
CA LYS A 30 4.28 9.86 1.09
C LYS A 30 3.93 11.30 0.72
N SER A 31 2.65 11.56 0.57
CA SER A 31 2.06 12.90 0.52
C SER A 31 1.01 13.04 1.61
N GLU A 32 0.36 14.19 1.71
CA GLU A 32 -0.74 14.42 2.66
C GLU A 32 -1.91 13.44 2.44
N LYS A 33 -2.15 13.05 1.18
CA LYS A 33 -3.36 12.30 0.77
C LYS A 33 -3.10 10.83 0.47
N ARG A 34 -1.85 10.47 0.15
CA ARG A 34 -1.50 9.13 -0.33
C ARG A 34 -0.17 8.68 0.23
N ILE A 35 -0.13 7.42 0.65
CA ILE A 35 1.12 6.73 0.99
C ILE A 35 1.24 5.50 0.12
N ARG A 36 2.34 5.38 -0.62
CA ARG A 36 2.61 4.25 -1.51
C ARG A 36 3.68 3.36 -0.91
N PHE A 37 3.46 2.05 -1.00
CA PHE A 37 4.38 1.03 -0.55
C PHE A 37 4.70 0.04 -1.67
N LEU A 38 5.89 -0.56 -1.58
CA LEU A 38 6.33 -1.68 -2.40
C LEU A 38 6.53 -2.89 -1.49
N SER A 39 6.01 -4.04 -1.88
CA SER A 39 6.09 -5.29 -1.11
C SER A 39 6.53 -6.45 -1.97
N ILE A 40 7.19 -7.43 -1.36
CA ILE A 40 7.55 -8.67 -2.04
C ILE A 40 6.26 -9.48 -2.24
N SER A 41 6.02 -9.91 -3.47
CA SER A 41 4.96 -10.86 -3.78
C SER A 41 5.45 -12.26 -3.43
N THR A 42 5.39 -12.62 -2.16
CA THR A 42 5.49 -14.04 -1.75
C THR A 42 4.22 -14.77 -2.20
N THR A 43 4.27 -16.10 -2.28
CA THR A 43 3.14 -16.97 -2.66
C THR A 43 1.95 -16.93 -1.69
N THR A 44 1.96 -16.03 -0.69
CA THR A 44 0.92 -15.90 0.33
C THR A 44 0.38 -14.48 0.42
N ASN A 45 -0.96 -14.46 0.46
CA ASN A 45 -1.94 -13.39 0.67
C ASN A 45 -1.41 -11.95 0.83
N HIS A 46 -1.39 -11.17 -0.26
CA HIS A 46 -1.02 -9.75 -0.26
C HIS A 46 -1.80 -8.95 0.78
N ASP A 47 -3.07 -9.27 0.98
CA ASP A 47 -3.96 -8.58 1.91
C ASP A 47 -3.52 -8.72 3.36
N GLU A 48 -2.89 -9.84 3.75
CA GLU A 48 -2.41 -10.03 5.13
C GLU A 48 -1.26 -9.09 5.47
N ILE A 49 -0.35 -8.87 4.51
CA ILE A 49 0.75 -7.91 4.67
C ILE A 49 0.18 -6.52 4.90
N VAL A 50 -0.81 -6.13 4.08
CA VAL A 50 -1.49 -4.84 4.16
C VAL A 50 -2.25 -4.69 5.48
N LYS A 51 -3.09 -5.68 5.84
CA LYS A 51 -3.88 -5.68 7.08
C LYS A 51 -2.98 -5.59 8.32
N LYS A 52 -1.86 -6.32 8.33
CA LYS A 52 -0.88 -6.25 9.42
C LYS A 52 -0.26 -4.85 9.53
N CYS A 53 0.14 -4.26 8.40
CA CYS A 53 0.68 -2.89 8.40
C CYS A 53 -0.36 -1.88 8.91
N MET A 54 -1.57 -1.90 8.37
CA MET A 54 -2.67 -1.01 8.78
C MET A 54 -2.97 -1.14 10.28
N ARG A 55 -3.02 -2.37 10.80
CA ARG A 55 -3.18 -2.63 12.24
C ARG A 55 -2.05 -2.03 13.08
N THR A 56 -0.79 -2.13 12.64
CA THR A 56 0.33 -1.48 13.35
C THR A 56 0.25 0.05 13.35
N MET A 57 -0.46 0.64 12.38
CA MET A 57 -0.77 2.06 12.32
C MET A 57 -2.05 2.43 13.10
N GLY A 58 -2.68 1.47 13.77
CA GLY A 58 -3.90 1.64 14.57
C GLY A 58 -5.18 1.72 13.76
N TRP A 59 -5.19 1.17 12.54
CA TRP A 59 -6.39 1.05 11.72
C TRP A 59 -6.97 -0.36 11.82
N ASP A 60 -8.29 -0.45 11.92
CA ASP A 60 -9.01 -1.72 11.95
C ASP A 60 -9.59 -2.05 10.58
N PHE A 61 -9.46 -3.32 10.16
CA PHE A 61 -10.04 -3.78 8.91
C PHE A 61 -11.57 -3.82 9.03
N LYS A 62 -12.27 -3.17 8.11
CA LYS A 62 -13.72 -3.09 8.07
C LYS A 62 -14.29 -4.10 7.08
N GLU A 63 -13.93 -3.97 5.81
CA GLU A 63 -14.45 -4.81 4.73
C GLU A 63 -13.57 -4.74 3.47
N GLN A 64 -13.89 -5.58 2.47
CA GLN A 64 -13.25 -5.57 1.16
C GLN A 64 -14.30 -5.27 0.08
N MET A 65 -14.01 -4.28 -0.76
CA MET A 65 -14.83 -3.88 -1.90
C MET A 65 -14.02 -4.03 -3.19
N GLY A 66 -14.23 -5.15 -3.91
CA GLY A 66 -13.42 -5.51 -5.07
C GLY A 66 -11.95 -5.73 -4.69
N ALA A 67 -11.04 -4.95 -5.29
CA ALA A 67 -9.60 -4.96 -4.97
C ALA A 67 -9.20 -3.95 -3.87
N GLY A 68 -10.17 -3.20 -3.33
CA GLY A 68 -9.95 -2.23 -2.26
C GLY A 68 -10.22 -2.84 -0.89
N LEU A 69 -9.31 -2.60 0.06
CA LEU A 69 -9.47 -2.94 1.47
C LEU A 69 -9.86 -1.68 2.24
N ILE A 70 -10.99 -1.70 2.93
CA ILE A 70 -11.49 -0.58 3.71
C ILE A 70 -11.06 -0.77 5.17
N PHE A 71 -10.51 0.30 5.75
CA PHE A 71 -10.09 0.34 7.14
C PHE A 71 -10.72 1.54 7.85
N THR A 72 -10.86 1.47 9.16
CA THR A 72 -11.42 2.55 9.97
C THR A 72 -10.54 2.86 11.19
N LYS A 73 -10.52 4.13 11.60
CA LYS A 73 -9.81 4.62 12.79
C LYS A 73 -10.45 5.92 13.26
N ASN A 74 -10.91 5.97 14.50
CA ASN A 74 -11.49 7.18 15.11
C ASN A 74 -12.63 7.83 14.28
N GLY A 75 -13.44 7.02 13.59
CA GLY A 75 -14.53 7.51 12.73
C GLY A 75 -14.09 7.97 11.33
N GLU A 76 -12.79 7.94 11.02
CA GLU A 76 -12.28 8.11 9.67
C GLU A 76 -12.12 6.75 8.98
N ASP A 77 -12.45 6.66 7.70
CA ASP A 77 -12.15 5.49 6.88
C ASP A 77 -10.90 5.73 6.02
N ALA A 78 -10.22 4.67 5.60
CA ALA A 78 -9.14 4.70 4.62
C ALA A 78 -9.33 3.54 3.64
N VAL A 79 -9.01 3.79 2.37
CA VAL A 79 -9.04 2.77 1.32
C VAL A 79 -7.61 2.37 1.01
N VAL A 80 -7.33 1.07 1.01
CA VAL A 80 -6.06 0.54 0.52
C VAL A 80 -6.29 -0.21 -0.78
N GLU A 81 -5.71 0.31 -1.86
CA GLU A 81 -5.70 -0.36 -3.15
C GLU A 81 -4.45 -1.22 -3.28
N VAL A 82 -4.62 -2.47 -3.70
CA VAL A 82 -3.54 -3.42 -3.95
C VAL A 82 -3.46 -3.70 -5.45
N ARG A 83 -2.27 -3.57 -6.04
CA ARG A 83 -2.04 -3.88 -7.46
C ARG A 83 -0.76 -4.69 -7.70
N PRO A 84 -0.80 -5.74 -8.54
CA PRO A 84 0.42 -6.37 -9.03
C PRO A 84 1.32 -5.36 -9.74
N TYR A 85 2.64 -5.46 -9.55
CA TYR A 85 3.61 -4.60 -10.21
C TYR A 85 4.59 -5.39 -11.10
N SER A 86 5.14 -6.49 -10.57
CA SER A 86 5.94 -7.45 -11.33
C SER A 86 5.78 -8.84 -10.74
N ARG A 87 6.45 -9.84 -11.34
CA ARG A 87 6.45 -11.22 -10.79
C ARG A 87 6.92 -11.29 -9.33
N LYS A 88 7.77 -10.36 -8.89
CA LYS A 88 8.37 -10.36 -7.55
C LYS A 88 7.73 -9.36 -6.60
N TYR A 89 6.93 -8.42 -7.10
CA TYR A 89 6.50 -7.28 -6.30
C TYR A 89 5.05 -6.90 -6.59
N PHE A 90 4.38 -6.42 -5.56
CA PHE A 90 3.12 -5.70 -5.67
C PHE A 90 3.26 -4.32 -5.02
N ILE A 91 2.44 -3.39 -5.49
CA ILE A 91 2.33 -2.04 -4.95
C ILE A 91 1.00 -1.96 -4.23
N TRP A 92 0.98 -1.26 -3.11
CA TRP A 92 -0.26 -0.93 -2.44
C TRP A 92 -0.22 0.48 -1.89
N GLU A 93 -1.39 1.09 -1.77
CA GLU A 93 -1.50 2.51 -1.53
C GLU A 93 -2.64 2.81 -0.58
N ILE A 94 -2.31 3.53 0.49
CA ILE A 94 -3.29 4.08 1.40
C ILE A 94 -3.79 5.39 0.82
N GLN A 95 -5.08 5.45 0.54
CA GLN A 95 -5.80 6.65 0.18
C GLN A 95 -6.68 7.04 1.37
N LYS A 96 -6.45 8.23 1.92
CA LYS A 96 -7.40 8.80 2.87
C LYS A 96 -8.51 9.47 2.06
N PRO A 97 -9.79 9.19 2.33
CA PRO A 97 -10.88 9.92 1.73
C PRO A 97 -10.69 11.40 2.06
N PHE A 98 -10.95 12.24 1.06
CA PHE A 98 -11.23 13.63 1.30
C PHE A 98 -12.56 13.68 2.05
N PHE A 99 -12.53 13.99 3.34
CA PHE A 99 -13.72 14.55 3.97
C PHE A 99 -13.85 15.99 3.48
N ASP A 100 -14.42 16.18 2.29
CA ASP A 100 -15.01 17.46 1.95
C ASP A 100 -16.30 17.55 2.78
N ASN A 101 -16.23 18.28 3.89
CA ASN A 101 -17.41 18.68 4.63
C ASN A 101 -18.30 19.52 3.70
N THR A 102 -19.40 18.94 3.22
CA THR A 102 -20.55 19.70 2.72
C THR A 102 -21.82 19.14 3.31
#